data_AF-A0A656K1S1-F1
#
_entry.id   AF-A0A656K1S1-F1
#
_cell.length_a   1.000
_cell.length_b   1.000
_cell.length_c   1.000
_cell.angle_alpha   90.00
_cell.angle_beta   90.00
_cell.angle_gamma   90.00
#
_symmetry.space_group_name_H-M   'P 1'
#
loop_
_entity.id
_entity.type
_entity.pdbx_description
1 polymer ?
#
loop_
_entity_poly.entity_id
_entity_poly.type
_entity_poly.pdbx_seq_one_letter_code
_entity_poly.pdbx_strand_id
1 'polypeptide(L)'
;EAKQALSVNFVNRLAVEADTATRLGLKKKLLPAFGTRTLRKSDMPHNDACPDIRVDPQTFDVYADGERLYCEPVSEVPLAQRYMLR
;
A
#
# COMPACT_ATOMS: atom_id res chain seq x y z
N GLU A 1 -11.00 18.08 -20.76
CA GLU A 1 -10.73 18.98 -19.63
C GLU A 1 -11.29 18.43 -18.32
N ALA A 2 -12.58 18.09 -18.25
CA ALA A 2 -13.17 17.47 -17.04
C ALA A 2 -12.40 16.24 -16.51
N LYS A 3 -12.01 15.30 -17.38
CA LYS A 3 -11.24 14.09 -16.97
C LYS A 3 -9.92 14.39 -16.28
N GLN A 4 -9.26 15.51 -16.62
CA GLN A 4 -8.00 15.91 -16.01
C GLN A 4 -8.18 16.55 -14.62
N ALA A 5 -9.34 17.15 -14.37
CA ALA A 5 -9.67 17.78 -13.09
C ALA A 5 -10.14 16.77 -12.03
N LEU A 6 -10.65 15.61 -12.44
CA LEU A 6 -11.21 14.58 -11.56
C LEU A 6 -10.14 13.69 -10.90
N SER A 7 -8.86 13.94 -11.14
CA SER A 7 -7.78 13.16 -10.53
C SER A 7 -6.46 13.93 -10.56
N VAL A 8 -5.49 13.45 -9.80
CA VAL A 8 -4.19 14.09 -9.62
C VAL A 8 -3.08 13.05 -9.79
N ASN A 9 -1.86 13.52 -10.04
CA ASN A 9 -0.66 12.70 -10.03
C ASN A 9 0.15 13.06 -8.79
N PHE A 10 0.37 12.12 -7.89
CA PHE A 10 1.30 12.33 -6.77
C PHE A 10 2.73 12.10 -7.23
N VAL A 11 3.62 13.05 -6.95
CA VAL A 11 5.01 13.06 -7.41
C VAL A 11 5.96 13.41 -6.27
N ASN A 12 7.26 13.18 -6.47
CA ASN A 12 8.26 13.75 -5.58
C ASN A 12 8.15 15.29 -5.60
N ARG A 13 8.32 15.94 -4.44
CA ARG A 13 8.34 17.39 -4.32
C ARG A 13 9.26 18.07 -5.34
N LEU A 14 10.44 17.50 -5.60
CA LEU A 14 11.40 18.01 -6.59
C LEU A 14 10.82 18.14 -8.00
N ALA A 15 9.87 17.29 -8.39
CA ALA A 15 9.26 17.35 -9.71
C ALA A 15 8.30 18.55 -9.86
N VAL A 16 7.64 18.94 -8.76
CA VAL A 16 6.80 20.15 -8.72
C VAL A 16 7.68 21.39 -8.74
N GLU A 17 8.74 21.41 -7.95
CA GLU A 17 9.71 22.51 -7.90
C GLU A 17 10.43 22.72 -9.24
N ALA A 18 10.70 21.64 -9.99
CA ALA A 18 11.32 21.69 -11.31
C ALA A 18 10.33 21.97 -12.47
N ASP A 19 9.10 22.40 -12.19
CA ASP A 19 8.03 22.67 -13.17
C ASP A 19 7.86 21.56 -14.23
N THR A 20 7.94 20.30 -13.78
CA THR A 20 7.93 19.14 -14.67
C THR A 20 6.62 19.03 -15.44
N ALA A 21 5.52 19.54 -14.89
CA ALA A 21 4.22 19.54 -15.55
C ALA A 21 4.27 20.30 -16.88
N THR A 22 4.81 21.52 -16.86
CA THR A 22 4.94 22.34 -18.07
C THR A 22 5.93 21.74 -19.05
N ARG A 23 7.11 21.33 -18.56
CA ARG A 23 8.18 20.74 -19.40
C ARG A 23 7.71 19.51 -20.19
N LEU A 24 6.80 18.71 -19.62
CA LEU A 24 6.28 17.50 -20.22
C LEU A 24 4.86 17.65 -20.82
N GLY A 25 4.29 18.86 -20.81
CA GLY A 25 2.93 19.11 -21.32
C GLY A 25 1.82 18.37 -20.56
N LEU A 26 2.04 18.10 -19.27
CA LEU A 26 1.08 17.37 -18.43
C LEU A 26 -0.08 18.29 -18.06
N LYS A 27 -1.29 17.85 -18.39
CA LYS A 27 -2.53 18.61 -18.13
C LYS A 27 -3.17 18.30 -16.77
N LYS A 28 -2.76 17.21 -16.13
CA LYS A 28 -3.28 16.76 -14.82
C LYS A 28 -2.44 17.38 -13.70
N LYS A 29 -3.08 17.84 -12.61
CA LYS A 29 -2.39 18.47 -11.48
C LYS A 29 -1.36 17.51 -10.86
N LEU A 30 -0.15 18.01 -10.66
CA LEU A 30 0.87 17.34 -9.87
C LEU A 30 0.75 17.78 -8.40
N LEU A 31 0.72 16.82 -7.48
CA LEU A 31 0.75 17.09 -6.03
C LEU A 31 2.01 16.47 -5.42
N PRO A 32 2.75 17.21 -4.57
CA PRO A 32 3.93 16.66 -3.93
C PRO A 32 3.53 15.65 -2.84
N ALA A 33 4.13 14.47 -2.86
CA ALA A 33 4.10 13.55 -1.74
C ALA A 33 5.06 14.05 -0.64
N PHE A 34 4.60 14.03 0.62
CA PHE A 34 5.38 14.46 1.79
C PHE A 34 5.09 13.58 3.01
N GLY A 35 5.86 13.76 4.08
CA GLY A 35 5.63 13.07 5.36
C GLY A 35 6.08 11.61 5.42
N THR A 36 6.73 11.06 4.38
CA THR A 36 7.05 9.62 4.31
C THR A 36 8.23 9.15 5.15
N ARG A 37 9.05 10.07 5.68
CA ARG A 37 10.29 9.74 6.40
C ARG A 37 10.15 9.67 7.91
N THR A 38 9.06 10.20 8.44
CA THR A 38 8.80 10.26 9.89
C THR A 38 7.81 9.21 10.35
N LEU A 39 7.13 8.53 9.41
CA LEU A 39 6.13 7.52 9.71
C LEU A 39 6.75 6.28 10.36
N ARG A 40 6.01 5.72 11.30
CA ARG A 40 6.30 4.51 12.06
C ARG A 40 5.15 3.53 11.94
N LYS A 41 5.36 2.30 12.43
CA LYS A 41 4.29 1.28 12.51
C LYS A 41 3.10 1.77 13.33
N SER A 42 3.34 2.56 14.37
CA SER A 42 2.33 3.22 15.22
C SER A 42 1.41 4.20 14.49
N ASP A 43 1.80 4.70 13.31
CA ASP A 43 1.00 5.65 12.55
C ASP A 43 -0.04 4.94 11.65
N MET A 44 -0.10 3.60 11.65
CA MET A 44 -1.04 2.81 10.86
C MET A 44 -2.37 2.64 11.59
N PRO A 45 -3.48 3.27 11.14
CA PRO A 45 -4.76 3.15 11.80
C PRO A 45 -5.25 1.70 11.81
N HIS A 46 -5.66 1.23 12.99
CA HIS A 46 -6.16 -0.12 13.22
C HIS A 46 -5.16 -1.27 12.96
N ASN A 47 -3.90 -0.98 12.60
CA ASN A 47 -2.93 -1.97 12.11
C ASN A 47 -1.48 -1.65 12.54
N ASP A 48 -1.27 -1.30 13.80
CA ASP A 48 0.01 -0.86 14.35
C ASP A 48 0.77 -1.91 15.18
N ALA A 49 0.27 -3.15 15.25
CA ALA A 49 0.92 -4.23 15.98
C ALA A 49 2.36 -4.50 15.49
N CYS A 50 3.29 -4.66 16.43
CA CYS A 50 4.71 -4.98 16.18
C CYS A 50 5.15 -6.13 17.11
N PRO A 51 4.67 -7.37 16.87
CA PRO A 51 5.01 -8.52 17.70
C PRO A 51 6.45 -9.00 17.47
N ASP A 52 6.95 -9.87 18.36
CA ASP A 52 8.18 -10.61 18.11
C ASP A 52 7.90 -11.72 17.08
N ILE A 53 8.43 -11.56 15.86
CA ILE A 53 8.22 -12.50 14.77
C ILE A 53 9.44 -13.42 14.64
N ARG A 54 9.21 -14.73 14.78
CA ARG A 54 10.23 -15.77 14.62
C ARG A 54 9.85 -16.73 13.49
N VAL A 55 10.82 -17.07 12.66
CA VAL A 55 10.67 -18.08 11.59
C VAL A 55 11.66 -19.21 11.86
N ASP A 56 11.16 -20.45 11.89
CA ASP A 56 12.01 -21.63 11.95
C ASP A 56 12.68 -21.85 10.57
N PRO A 57 14.02 -21.92 10.47
CA PRO A 57 14.71 -21.94 9.18
C PRO A 57 14.63 -23.31 8.46
N GLN A 58 14.22 -24.37 9.15
CA GLN A 58 14.14 -25.72 8.57
C GLN A 58 12.72 -26.06 8.12
N THR A 59 11.73 -25.67 8.93
CA THR A 59 10.31 -26.01 8.72
C THR A 59 9.50 -24.86 8.11
N PHE A 60 10.03 -23.63 8.20
CA PHE A 60 9.34 -22.39 7.83
C PHE A 60 8.10 -22.07 8.67
N ASP A 61 7.94 -22.71 9.82
CA ASP A 61 6.91 -22.35 10.78
C ASP A 61 7.15 -20.92 11.30
N VAL A 62 6.08 -20.12 11.26
CA VAL A 62 6.09 -18.72 11.68
C VAL A 62 5.42 -18.61 13.05
N TYR A 63 6.02 -17.82 13.93
CA TYR A 63 5.52 -17.53 15.26
C TYR A 63 5.42 -16.03 15.49
N ALA A 64 4.38 -15.59 16.18
CA ALA A 64 4.27 -14.23 16.73
C ALA A 64 4.04 -14.32 18.25
N ASP A 65 4.88 -13.64 19.03
CA ASP A 65 4.82 -13.65 20.49
C ASP A 65 4.79 -15.08 21.09
N GLY A 66 5.48 -16.02 20.42
CA GLY A 66 5.55 -17.43 20.80
C GLY A 66 4.41 -18.32 20.28
N GLU A 67 3.36 -17.76 19.68
CA GLU A 67 2.24 -18.52 19.12
C GLU A 67 2.47 -18.86 17.64
N ARG A 68 2.23 -20.12 17.24
CA ARG A 68 2.39 -20.57 15.85
C ARG A 68 1.28 -20.01 14.97
N LEU A 69 1.65 -19.23 13.97
CA LEU A 69 0.72 -18.66 12.99
C LEU A 69 0.49 -19.66 11.85
N TYR A 70 -0.72 -20.23 11.80
CA TYR A 70 -1.12 -21.18 10.77
C TYR A 70 -2.63 -21.13 10.51
N CYS A 71 -3.03 -21.33 9.26
CA CYS A 71 -4.41 -21.56 8.89
C CYS A 71 -4.50 -22.56 7.74
N GLU A 72 -5.56 -23.36 7.73
CA GLU A 72 -5.86 -24.24 6.61
C GLU A 72 -6.22 -23.43 5.37
N PRO A 73 -5.90 -23.91 4.15
CA PRO A 73 -6.36 -23.29 2.94
C PRO A 73 -7.89 -23.39 2.83
N VAL A 74 -8.53 -22.36 2.29
CA VAL A 74 -9.96 -22.35 1.99
C VAL A 74 -10.21 -22.70 0.52
N SER A 75 -11.20 -23.55 0.24
CA SER A 75 -11.56 -23.97 -1.12
C SER A 75 -12.51 -22.99 -1.83
N GLU A 76 -13.20 -22.13 -1.07
CA GLU A 76 -14.17 -21.15 -1.57
C GLU A 76 -14.05 -19.86 -0.77
N VAL A 77 -14.32 -18.72 -1.42
CA VAL A 77 -14.35 -17.41 -0.77
C VAL A 77 -15.59 -16.61 -1.20
N PRO A 78 -16.13 -15.75 -0.32
CA PRO A 78 -17.18 -14.81 -0.71
C PRO A 78 -16.64 -13.79 -1.72
N LEU A 79 -17.56 -13.09 -2.41
CA LEU A 79 -17.23 -12.04 -3.39
C LEU A 79 -16.40 -12.51 -4.60
N ALA A 80 -16.35 -13.82 -4.87
CA ALA A 80 -15.69 -14.40 -6.04
C ALA A 80 -16.68 -14.74 -7.17
N GLN A 81 -16.77 -16.02 -7.57
CA GLN A 81 -17.47 -16.48 -8.77
C GLN A 81 -18.91 -15.97 -8.91
N ARG A 82 -19.63 -15.80 -7.78
CA ARG A 82 -21.01 -15.26 -7.77
C ARG A 82 -21.13 -13.88 -8.44
N TYR A 83 -20.07 -13.07 -8.42
CA TYR A 83 -20.08 -11.68 -8.88
C TYR A 83 -19.27 -11.44 -10.16
N MET A 84 -18.56 -12.45 -10.64
CA MET A 84 -17.68 -12.34 -11.82
C MET A 84 -18.24 -13.19 -12.95
N LEU A 85 -18.48 -12.57 -14.11
CA LEU A 85 -19.13 -13.20 -15.27
C LEU A 85 -18.16 -14.05 -16.13
N ARG A 86 -16.88 -14.13 -15.75
CA ARG A 86 -15.85 -14.81 -16.54
C ARG A 86 -15.61 -16.23 -16.06
#